data_AF-A0A960L875-F1
#
_entry.id   AF-A0A960L875-F1
#
_cell.length_a   1.000
_cell.length_b   1.000
_cell.length_c   1.000
_cell.angle_alpha   90.00
_cell.angle_beta   90.00
_cell.angle_gamma   90.00
#
_symmetry.space_group_name_H-M   'P 1'
#
loop_
_entity.id
_entity.type
_entity.pdbx_description
1 polymer ?
#
loop_
_entity_poly.entity_id
_entity_poly.type
_entity_poly.pdbx_seq_one_letter_code
_entity_poly.pdbx_strand_id
1 'polypeptide(L)'
;FVEVRRAYREGQGVCIEVRDMLRGGDEVLEADGLVVATGYRWGTRHPLLEPLAPFLEQRADGEYRVERDYGIAAADGFKPRIYLQGYCEATHGISETVLSLLPMRAQDIWRSLEARLAEAAAEPVAALPGPAGAR
;
A
#
# COMPACT_ATOMS: atom_id res chain seq x y z
N PHE A 1 -16.10 23.45 13.42
CA PHE A 1 -15.14 22.72 12.57
C PHE A 1 -13.92 23.59 12.46
N VAL A 2 -12.73 23.07 12.77
CA VAL A 2 -11.51 23.87 12.86
C VAL A 2 -10.47 23.28 11.90
N GLU A 3 -9.81 24.14 11.11
CA GLU A 3 -8.73 23.76 10.22
C GLU A 3 -7.41 24.36 10.72
N VAL A 4 -6.41 23.51 10.97
CA VAL A 4 -5.06 23.98 11.33
C VAL A 4 -4.37 24.50 10.08
N ARG A 5 -3.95 25.77 10.10
CA ARG A 5 -3.23 26.42 9.00
C ARG A 5 -1.72 26.35 9.19
N ARG A 6 -1.30 26.53 10.44
CA ARG A 6 0.12 26.57 10.80
C ARG A 6 0.30 26.15 12.25
N ALA A 7 1.40 25.47 12.52
CA ALA A 7 1.90 25.27 13.86
C ALA A 7 3.38 25.66 13.88
N TYR A 8 3.79 26.45 14.87
CA TYR A 8 5.17 26.88 15.03
C TYR A 8 5.54 26.94 16.50
N ARG A 9 6.83 26.78 16.79
CA ARG A 9 7.35 26.83 18.15
C ARG A 9 7.48 28.28 18.61
N GLU A 10 7.06 28.57 19.83
CA GLU A 10 7.23 29.88 20.47
C GLU A 10 7.64 29.67 21.94
N GLY A 11 8.83 30.18 22.31
CA GLY A 11 9.42 29.92 23.63
C GLY A 11 9.60 28.44 23.93
N GLN A 12 8.90 27.95 24.97
CA GLN A 12 8.87 26.54 25.36
C GLN A 12 7.65 25.78 24.80
N GLY A 13 6.66 26.48 24.23
CA GLY A 13 5.41 25.90 23.74
C GLY A 13 5.28 25.90 22.22
N VAL A 14 4.05 25.68 21.75
CA VAL A 14 3.62 25.71 20.35
C VAL A 14 2.43 26.66 20.20
N CYS A 15 2.48 27.47 19.15
CA CYS A 15 1.36 28.30 18.72
C CYS A 15 0.75 27.69 17.46
N ILE A 16 -0.58 27.63 17.42
CA ILE A 16 -1.34 26.96 16.37
C ILE A 16 -2.32 27.97 15.79
N GLU A 17 -2.11 28.36 14.54
CA GLU A 17 -3.04 29.18 13.78
C GLU A 17 -4.15 28.28 13.23
N VAL A 18 -5.38 28.59 13.59
CA VAL A 18 -6.56 27.82 13.19
C VAL A 18 -7.62 28.71 12.55
N ARG A 19 -8.38 28.14 11.61
CA ARG A 19 -9.58 28.76 11.06
C ARG A 19 -10.82 28.06 11.60
N ASP A 20 -11.70 28.79 12.28
CA ASP A 20 -13.03 28.30 12.60
C ASP A 20 -13.91 28.39 11.35
N MET A 21 -14.19 27.24 10.75
CA MET A 21 -14.99 27.13 9.53
C MET A 21 -16.49 27.42 9.76
N LEU A 22 -16.96 27.42 11.00
CA LEU A 22 -18.36 27.75 11.34
C LEU A 22 -18.53 29.24 11.58
N ARG A 23 -17.55 29.89 12.22
CA ARG A 23 -17.60 31.32 12.56
C ARG A 23 -16.90 32.22 11.53
N GLY A 24 -16.08 31.63 10.65
CA GLY A 24 -15.34 32.34 9.62
C GLY A 24 -14.14 33.16 10.13
N GLY A 25 -13.72 32.96 11.37
CA GLY A 25 -12.64 33.68 12.02
C GLY A 25 -11.36 32.86 12.11
N ASP A 26 -10.22 33.56 12.12
CA ASP A 26 -8.91 32.98 12.40
C ASP A 26 -8.57 33.23 13.88
N GLU A 27 -8.05 32.21 14.56
CA GLU A 27 -7.68 32.23 15.97
C GLU A 27 -6.28 31.63 16.17
N VAL A 28 -5.59 32.03 17.23
CA VAL A 28 -4.30 31.46 17.64
C VAL A 28 -4.48 30.76 18.97
N LEU A 29 -4.07 29.48 19.03
CA LEU A 29 -4.08 28.68 20.24
C LEU A 29 -2.64 28.46 20.73
N GLU A 30 -2.39 28.72 22.01
CA GLU A 30 -1.11 28.46 22.67
C GLU A 30 -1.21 27.18 23.50
N ALA A 31 -0.21 26.29 23.40
CA ALA A 31 -0.15 25.04 24.15
C ALA A 31 1.29 24.60 24.44
N ASP A 32 1.47 23.68 25.39
CA ASP A 32 2.77 23.07 25.68
C ASP A 32 3.20 22.04 24.61
N GLY A 33 2.25 21.51 23.82
CA GLY A 33 2.51 20.52 22.79
C GLY A 33 1.33 20.30 21.84
N LEU A 34 1.62 19.69 20.68
CA LEU A 34 0.66 19.40 19.62
C LEU A 34 0.69 17.91 19.27
N VAL A 35 -0.47 17.24 19.37
CA VAL A 35 -0.65 15.86 18.92
C VAL A 35 -1.32 15.86 17.55
N VAL A 36 -0.61 15.34 16.53
CA VAL A 36 -1.11 15.26 15.15
C VAL A 36 -1.73 13.89 14.90
N ALA A 37 -3.01 13.74 15.22
CA ALA A 37 -3.78 12.50 15.05
C ALA A 37 -4.52 12.44 13.70
N THR A 38 -3.85 12.79 12.59
CA THR A 38 -4.46 12.92 11.25
C THR A 38 -4.61 11.59 10.48
N GLY A 39 -4.40 10.46 11.14
CA GLY A 39 -4.46 9.14 10.52
C GLY A 39 -3.25 8.81 9.64
N TYR A 40 -3.44 7.88 8.70
CA TYR A 40 -2.40 7.32 7.84
C TYR A 40 -2.84 7.35 6.38
N ARG A 41 -1.87 7.30 5.46
CA ARG A 41 -2.12 7.17 4.01
C ARG A 41 -1.34 5.98 3.47
N TRP A 42 -1.99 5.20 2.61
CA TRP A 42 -1.44 4.00 2.01
C TRP A 42 -1.81 4.01 0.53
N GLY A 43 -0.84 3.74 -0.34
CA GLY A 43 -1.06 3.55 -1.78
C GLY A 43 -0.55 2.17 -2.20
N THR A 44 -1.07 1.62 -3.30
CA THR A 44 -0.57 0.33 -3.78
C THR A 44 0.86 0.46 -4.30
N ARG A 45 1.28 1.64 -4.77
CA ARG A 45 2.67 1.98 -5.14
C ARG A 45 3.59 2.15 -3.93
N HIS A 46 3.81 1.06 -3.21
CA HIS A 46 4.71 1.03 -2.05
C HIS A 46 6.18 1.27 -2.45
N PRO A 47 6.96 2.12 -1.75
CA PRO A 47 8.35 2.43 -2.11
C PRO A 47 9.28 1.22 -2.24
N LEU A 48 9.04 0.16 -1.45
CA LEU A 48 9.82 -1.09 -1.56
C LEU A 48 9.68 -1.79 -2.91
N LEU A 49 8.61 -1.49 -3.67
CA LEU A 49 8.34 -2.08 -4.97
C LEU A 49 8.85 -1.22 -6.13
N GLU A 50 9.43 -0.05 -5.85
CA GLU A 50 9.91 0.87 -6.90
C GLU A 50 10.91 0.23 -7.87
N PRO A 51 11.88 -0.61 -7.43
CA PRO A 51 12.76 -1.33 -8.36
C PRO A 51 12.02 -2.33 -9.28
N LEU A 52 10.81 -2.75 -8.92
CA LEU A 52 9.98 -3.68 -9.69
C LEU A 52 8.95 -2.97 -10.57
N ALA A 53 8.79 -1.65 -10.45
CA ALA A 53 7.79 -0.89 -11.19
C ALA A 53 7.76 -1.14 -12.71
N PRO A 54 8.89 -1.37 -13.41
CA PRO A 54 8.87 -1.69 -14.85
C PRO A 54 8.16 -3.01 -15.20
N PHE A 55 7.99 -3.91 -14.24
CA PHE A 55 7.35 -5.22 -14.42
C PHE A 55 5.91 -5.26 -13.91
N LEU A 56 5.43 -4.21 -13.26
CA LEU A 56 4.12 -4.15 -12.61
C LEU A 56 3.20 -3.22 -13.39
N GLU A 57 1.97 -3.65 -13.63
CA GLU A 57 0.97 -2.84 -14.32
C GLU A 57 0.47 -1.70 -13.44
N GLN A 58 0.26 -0.55 -14.08
CA GLN A 58 -0.17 0.68 -13.42
C GLN A 58 -1.54 1.11 -13.94
N ARG A 59 -2.32 1.69 -13.04
CA ARG A 59 -3.57 2.40 -13.36
C ARG A 59 -3.25 3.80 -13.86
N ALA A 60 -4.27 4.49 -14.39
CA ALA A 60 -4.13 5.85 -14.90
C ALA A 60 -3.72 6.89 -13.83
N ASP A 61 -3.96 6.61 -12.55
CA ASP A 61 -3.57 7.45 -11.40
C ASP A 61 -2.14 7.15 -10.89
N GLY A 62 -1.39 6.26 -11.56
CA GLY A 62 -0.02 5.90 -11.20
C GLY A 62 0.09 4.85 -10.10
N GLU A 63 -1.02 4.42 -9.51
CA GLU A 63 -1.05 3.32 -8.55
C GLU A 63 -0.96 1.96 -9.28
N TYR A 64 -0.45 0.92 -8.61
CA TYR A 64 -0.44 -0.42 -9.19
C TYR A 64 -1.86 -0.96 -9.37
N ARG A 65 -2.09 -1.64 -10.50
CA ARG A 65 -3.34 -2.38 -10.76
C ARG A 65 -3.35 -3.64 -9.89
N VAL A 66 -4.34 -3.74 -9.01
CA VAL A 66 -4.52 -4.87 -8.10
C VAL A 66 -5.77 -5.64 -8.50
N GLU A 67 -5.63 -6.94 -8.65
CA GLU A 67 -6.70 -7.89 -8.98
C GLU A 67 -7.50 -8.29 -7.73
N ARG A 68 -8.64 -8.96 -7.94
CA ARG A 68 -9.56 -9.37 -6.86
C ARG A 68 -8.90 -10.28 -5.81
N ASP A 69 -7.87 -11.02 -6.19
CA ASP A 69 -7.13 -11.91 -5.30
C ASP A 69 -6.03 -11.19 -4.50
N TYR A 70 -6.04 -9.85 -4.49
CA TYR A 70 -5.04 -8.99 -3.88
C TYR A 70 -3.66 -9.02 -4.57
N GLY A 71 -3.53 -9.69 -5.71
CA GLY A 71 -2.31 -9.73 -6.50
C GLY A 71 -2.13 -8.48 -7.36
N ILE A 72 -0.91 -7.95 -7.43
CA ILE A 72 -0.55 -6.91 -8.40
C ILE A 72 -0.49 -7.56 -9.78
N ALA A 73 -1.17 -6.96 -10.76
CA ALA A 73 -1.05 -7.36 -12.16
C ALA A 73 0.37 -7.03 -12.66
N ALA A 74 0.98 -7.97 -13.40
CA ALA A 74 2.37 -7.88 -13.83
C ALA A 74 2.50 -8.18 -15.31
N ALA A 75 3.52 -7.61 -15.93
CA ALA A 75 3.82 -7.82 -17.34
C ALA A 75 4.17 -9.28 -17.64
N ASP A 76 3.93 -9.68 -18.89
CA ASP A 76 4.26 -11.02 -19.38
C ASP A 76 5.74 -11.36 -19.12
N GLY A 77 5.98 -12.56 -18.58
CA GLY A 77 7.32 -13.04 -18.22
C GLY A 77 7.78 -12.67 -16.81
N PHE A 78 7.08 -11.80 -16.08
CA PHE A 78 7.32 -11.61 -14.65
C PHE A 78 6.72 -12.77 -13.84
N LYS A 79 7.55 -13.76 -13.52
CA LYS A 79 7.13 -14.98 -12.81
C LYS A 79 6.67 -14.77 -11.36
N PRO A 80 7.30 -13.91 -10.53
CA PRO A 80 6.87 -13.71 -9.16
C PRO A 80 5.47 -13.11 -9.07
N ARG A 81 4.70 -13.49 -8.04
CA ARG A 81 3.42 -12.87 -7.72
C ARG A 81 3.56 -12.07 -6.42
N ILE A 82 3.07 -10.84 -6.42
CA ILE A 82 3.15 -9.93 -5.28
C ILE A 82 1.72 -9.65 -4.82
N TYR A 83 1.42 -9.93 -3.56
CA TYR A 83 0.12 -9.67 -2.95
C TYR A 83 0.22 -8.48 -2.00
N LEU A 84 -0.81 -7.63 -2.00
CA LEU A 84 -0.89 -6.46 -1.12
C LEU A 84 -2.02 -6.65 -0.10
N GLN A 85 -1.73 -6.43 1.18
CA GLN A 85 -2.72 -6.42 2.25
C GLN A 85 -2.69 -5.06 2.97
N GLY A 86 -3.84 -4.41 3.08
CA GLY A 86 -3.98 -3.10 3.73
C GLY A 86 -3.63 -1.89 2.84
N TYR A 87 -3.30 -2.10 1.57
CA TYR A 87 -2.95 -1.04 0.60
C TYR A 87 -4.01 -0.84 -0.48
N CYS A 88 -5.06 -1.67 -0.48
CA CYS A 88 -5.99 -1.81 -1.60
C CYS A 88 -7.31 -1.08 -1.38
N GLU A 89 -7.35 -0.03 -0.57
CA GLU A 89 -8.60 0.71 -0.26
C GLU A 89 -9.30 1.20 -1.54
N ALA A 90 -8.53 1.71 -2.51
CA ALA A 90 -9.04 2.22 -3.78
C ALA A 90 -9.67 1.14 -4.67
N THR A 91 -9.37 -0.14 -4.46
CA THR A 91 -9.88 -1.27 -5.27
C THR A 91 -10.81 -2.22 -4.51
N HIS A 92 -10.63 -2.35 -3.20
CA HIS A 92 -11.34 -3.29 -2.31
C HIS A 92 -12.16 -2.58 -1.21
N GLY A 93 -12.16 -1.24 -1.19
CA GLY A 93 -13.00 -0.41 -0.33
C GLY A 93 -12.40 -0.09 1.04
N ILE A 94 -13.09 0.78 1.78
CA ILE A 94 -12.67 1.35 3.08
C ILE A 94 -12.40 0.30 4.17
N SER A 95 -12.97 -0.90 4.03
CA SER A 95 -12.77 -2.00 4.97
C SER A 95 -11.43 -2.70 4.78
N GLU A 96 -10.62 -2.32 3.79
CA GLU A 96 -9.36 -3.03 3.54
C GLU A 96 -8.34 -2.89 4.67
N THR A 97 -8.36 -1.78 5.41
CA THR A 97 -7.41 -1.56 6.50
C THR A 97 -7.86 -2.17 7.82
N VAL A 98 -9.07 -2.77 7.88
CA VAL A 98 -9.64 -3.26 9.14
C VAL A 98 -9.36 -4.75 9.39
N LEU A 99 -9.33 -5.13 10.66
CA LEU A 99 -9.01 -6.51 11.07
C LEU A 99 -10.14 -7.51 10.77
N SER A 100 -11.40 -7.07 10.70
CA SER A 100 -12.56 -7.96 10.53
C SER A 100 -12.57 -8.71 9.20
N LEU A 101 -11.89 -8.21 8.17
CA LEU A 101 -11.78 -8.88 6.86
C LEU A 101 -10.55 -9.78 6.74
N LEU A 102 -9.64 -9.83 7.73
CA LEU A 102 -8.41 -10.63 7.63
C LEU A 102 -8.65 -12.10 7.22
N PRO A 103 -9.62 -12.85 7.80
CA PRO A 103 -9.83 -14.24 7.41
C PRO A 103 -10.24 -14.41 5.95
N MET A 104 -11.12 -13.53 5.45
CA MET A 104 -11.60 -13.56 4.06
C MET A 104 -10.47 -13.22 3.10
N ARG A 105 -9.65 -12.21 3.41
CA ARG A 105 -8.50 -11.80 2.61
C ARG A 105 -7.42 -12.88 2.54
N ALA A 106 -7.12 -13.48 3.70
CA ALA A 106 -6.19 -14.59 3.76
C ALA A 106 -6.67 -15.77 2.92
N GLN A 107 -7.97 -16.06 2.92
CA GLN A 107 -8.54 -17.12 2.08
C GLN A 107 -8.43 -16.81 0.58
N ASP A 108 -8.70 -15.57 0.16
CA ASP A 108 -8.59 -15.17 -1.26
C ASP A 108 -7.15 -15.26 -1.75
N ILE A 109 -6.19 -14.77 -0.97
CA ILE A 109 -4.76 -14.87 -1.28
C ILE A 109 -4.30 -16.33 -1.30
N TRP A 110 -4.72 -17.13 -0.32
CA TRP A 110 -4.38 -18.55 -0.25
C TRP A 110 -4.85 -19.32 -1.49
N ARG A 111 -6.10 -19.12 -1.93
CA ARG A 111 -6.64 -19.77 -3.14
C ARG A 111 -5.84 -19.40 -4.40
N SER A 112 -5.44 -18.14 -4.51
CA SER A 112 -4.59 -17.68 -5.62
C SER A 112 -3.20 -18.32 -5.58
N LEU A 113 -2.59 -18.36 -4.40
CA LEU A 113 -1.28 -18.98 -4.21
C LEU A 113 -1.31 -20.48 -4.52
N GLU A 114 -2.33 -21.19 -4.04
CA GLU A 114 -2.52 -22.62 -4.27
C GLU A 114 -2.65 -22.94 -5.76
N ALA A 115 -3.48 -22.17 -6.50
CA ALA A 115 -3.61 -22.32 -7.94
C ALA A 115 -2.26 -22.13 -8.67
N ARG A 116 -1.49 -21.10 -8.29
CA ARG A 116 -0.17 -20.82 -8.87
C ARG A 116 0.86 -21.90 -8.56
N LEU A 117 0.84 -22.47 -7.36
CA LEU A 117 1.72 -23.58 -6.99
C LEU A 117 1.39 -24.85 -7.79
N ALA A 118 0.12 -25.13 -8.03
CA ALA A 118 -0.31 -26.25 -8.86
C ALA A 118 0.15 -26.08 -10.32
N GLU A 119 0.02 -24.87 -10.88
CA GLU A 119 0.52 -24.55 -12.23
C GLU A 119 2.04 -24.71 -12.32
N ALA A 120 2.79 -24.18 -11.35
CA ALA A 120 4.25 -24.28 -11.33
C ALA A 120 4.74 -25.74 -11.19
N ALA A 121 4.00 -26.60 -10.48
CA ALA A 121 4.32 -28.02 -10.38
C ALA A 121 4.03 -28.79 -11.70
N ALA A 122 3.13 -28.28 -12.54
CA ALA A 122 2.81 -28.85 -13.84
C ALA A 122 3.76 -28.41 -14.96
N GLU A 123 4.49 -27.29 -14.78
CA GLU A 123 5.56 -26.89 -15.70
C GLU A 123 6.75 -27.86 -15.59
N PRO A 124 7.21 -28.49 -16.68
CA PRO A 124 8.42 -29.31 -16.64
C PRO A 124 9.61 -28.42 -16.26
N VAL A 125 10.22 -28.72 -15.11
CA VAL A 125 11.48 -28.08 -14.70
C VAL A 125 12.51 -28.40 -15.77
N ALA A 126 12.93 -27.40 -16.54
CA ALA A 126 14.03 -27.55 -17.48
C ALA A 126 15.25 -28.05 -16.70
N ALA A 127 15.75 -29.24 -17.07
CA ALA A 127 16.92 -29.83 -16.44
C ALA A 127 18.05 -28.80 -16.47
N LEU A 128 18.63 -28.52 -15.30
CA LEU A 128 19.84 -27.71 -15.22
C LEU A 128 20.88 -28.33 -16.15
N PRO A 129 21.56 -27.54 -17.01
CA PRO A 129 22.62 -28.08 -17.84
C PRO A 129 23.63 -28.77 -16.93
N GLY A 130 23.85 -30.07 -17.17
CA GLY A 130 24.82 -30.87 -16.42
C GLY A 130 26.19 -30.17 -16.44
N PRO A 131 27.03 -30.36 -15.41
CA PRO A 131 28.32 -29.69 -15.33
C PRO A 131 29.07 -29.89 -16.63
N ALA A 132 29.43 -28.78 -17.29
CA ALA A 132 30.23 -28.81 -18.51
C ALA A 132 31.50 -29.61 -18.21
N GLY A 133 31.64 -30.75 -18.89
CA GLY A 133 32.72 -31.70 -18.63
C GLY A 133 34.06 -31.00 -18.71
N ALA A 134 34.77 -30.96 -17.60
CA ALA A 134 36.19 -30.63 -17.59
C ALA A 134 36.92 -31.75 -18.36
N ARG A 135 37.46 -31.41 -19.52
CA ARG A 135 38.52 -32.15 -20.21
C ARG A 135 39.69 -31.22 -20.41
#